data_AF-A0A397JM77-F1
#
_entry.id   AF-A0A397JM77-F1
#
_cell.length_a   1.000
_cell.length_b   1.000
_cell.length_c   1.000
_cell.angle_alpha   90.00
_cell.angle_beta   90.00
_cell.angle_gamma   90.00
#
_symmetry.space_group_name_H-M   'P 1'
#
loop_
_entity.id
_entity.type
_entity.pdbx_description
1 polymer ?
#
loop_
_entity_poly.entity_id
_entity_poly.type
_entity_poly.pdbx_seq_one_letter_code
_entity_poly.pdbx_strand_id
1 'polypeptide(L)'
;MSPINGEQNLLDPQEDSETYDYQDQVKSNKSCSDVANLYAQKTIKKKTRYSGPHLFGLHLEILQQSRDACRRVTVLKPFDNLTPTGQNNRAKQITKSVCNIFNQIAIEKCHPEDNPKLKSIELDIKNKSYQISIGKENTEEIIHKARATVQACDKGQVAREGYRILASISQDLSREWRVSAERNTITIEMNKFILISLINLTPLQSDESVNSEIHIDDLEIINNIQESIGKGGRRNIIDILKFLIPNLLKQKILNISNPEIHLRISGDGRNVGRKVKQVMITFAILNNKNNLYYPENHHTIILYPGIEKYEILQVALEQLIIELRTLKEKGLKDHQGREWKIELYFSSDWKFLAICLGLNAANSKYFCPWCEISKEQQGDLSLEWKINKTINNIHQNYKCYRGHIRPAIFDMIPLQNWVPDELHIMLRITDVL
;
A
#
# COMPACT_ATOMS: atom_id res chain seq x y z
N MET A 1 2.42 9.27 -66.53
CA MET A 1 2.48 10.70 -66.88
C MET A 1 1.52 11.46 -65.96
N SER A 2 2.08 12.08 -64.92
CA SER A 2 1.50 13.29 -64.27
C SER A 2 1.75 14.51 -65.20
N PRO A 3 1.46 15.77 -64.85
CA PRO A 3 0.52 16.38 -63.87
C PRO A 3 -0.27 17.58 -64.50
N ILE A 4 -1.09 18.29 -63.73
CA ILE A 4 -1.42 19.70 -64.01
C ILE A 4 -1.26 20.54 -62.72
N ASN A 5 -0.39 21.55 -62.82
CA ASN A 5 -0.03 22.58 -61.85
C ASN A 5 -1.00 23.78 -61.90
N GLY A 6 -1.03 24.56 -60.83
CA GLY A 6 -1.49 25.95 -60.85
C GLY A 6 -1.30 26.64 -59.50
N GLU A 7 -0.35 27.57 -59.43
CA GLU A 7 0.05 28.36 -58.25
C GLU A 7 -0.14 29.87 -58.54
N GLN A 8 -0.24 30.69 -57.47
CA GLN A 8 -0.06 32.18 -57.36
C GLN A 8 -1.23 33.09 -57.78
N ASN A 9 -1.53 34.27 -57.18
CA ASN A 9 -1.30 34.92 -55.86
C ASN A 9 -2.10 36.27 -55.86
N LEU A 10 -2.57 36.70 -54.67
CA LEU A 10 -2.75 38.09 -54.15
C LEU A 10 -3.60 39.17 -54.89
N LEU A 11 -4.58 39.75 -54.16
CA LEU A 11 -4.71 41.19 -53.77
C LEU A 11 -6.06 41.47 -53.05
N ASP A 12 -5.99 42.01 -51.83
CA ASP A 12 -7.06 42.71 -51.04
C ASP A 12 -7.20 44.19 -51.52
N PRO A 13 -8.10 45.05 -50.99
CA PRO A 13 -9.44 44.90 -50.39
C PRO A 13 -10.46 45.96 -50.93
N GLN A 14 -11.75 45.90 -50.58
CA GLN A 14 -12.58 47.12 -50.53
C GLN A 14 -13.69 47.05 -49.48
N GLU A 15 -13.72 48.09 -48.66
CA GLU A 15 -14.67 48.44 -47.61
C GLU A 15 -16.08 48.66 -48.17
N ASP A 16 -17.10 48.20 -47.45
CA ASP A 16 -18.38 48.91 -47.40
C ASP A 16 -18.82 49.04 -45.94
N SER A 17 -18.88 50.31 -45.53
CA SER A 17 -19.22 50.80 -44.20
C SER A 17 -20.74 50.90 -44.03
N GLU A 18 -21.32 50.11 -43.13
CA GLU A 18 -22.61 50.46 -42.52
C GLU A 18 -22.38 51.01 -41.11
N THR A 19 -22.45 52.34 -41.03
CA THR A 19 -22.40 53.14 -39.81
C THR A 19 -23.66 52.92 -38.99
N TYR A 20 -23.59 52.09 -37.95
CA TYR A 20 -24.59 52.10 -36.88
C TYR A 20 -24.28 53.23 -35.89
N ASP A 21 -25.26 54.11 -35.70
CA ASP A 21 -25.22 55.26 -34.79
C ASP A 21 -25.15 54.80 -33.33
N TYR A 22 -23.94 54.77 -32.76
CA TYR A 22 -23.69 54.44 -31.36
C TYR A 22 -24.07 55.63 -30.48
N GLN A 23 -25.34 55.72 -30.08
CA GLN A 23 -25.83 56.83 -29.25
C GLN A 23 -25.21 56.93 -27.84
N ASP A 24 -24.29 56.04 -27.45
CA ASP A 24 -23.42 56.26 -26.29
C ASP A 24 -22.07 55.56 -26.43
N GLN A 25 -21.08 56.23 -27.01
CA GLN A 25 -19.69 55.76 -27.03
C GLN A 25 -18.93 56.19 -25.77
N VAL A 26 -18.40 55.23 -25.02
CA VAL A 26 -17.46 55.47 -23.92
C VAL A 26 -16.06 55.15 -24.43
N LYS A 27 -15.16 56.16 -24.43
CA LYS A 27 -13.78 56.03 -24.90
C LYS A 27 -12.78 56.49 -23.83
N SER A 28 -11.63 55.84 -23.74
CA SER A 28 -10.50 56.27 -22.90
C SER A 28 -9.18 55.94 -23.59
N ASN A 29 -8.25 56.89 -23.56
CA ASN A 29 -6.92 56.75 -24.16
C ASN A 29 -5.89 56.18 -23.17
N LYS A 30 -6.32 55.78 -21.97
CA LYS A 30 -5.44 55.31 -20.88
C LYS A 30 -5.30 53.78 -20.83
N SER A 31 -6.41 53.04 -20.83
CA SER A 31 -6.44 51.57 -20.93
C SER A 31 -7.87 51.04 -21.13
N CYS A 32 -8.01 49.78 -21.57
CA CYS A 32 -9.31 49.12 -21.69
C CYS A 32 -10.07 49.00 -20.35
N SER A 33 -9.35 48.83 -19.25
CA SER A 33 -9.92 48.79 -17.89
C SER A 33 -10.57 50.12 -17.50
N ASP A 34 -10.02 51.25 -17.98
CA ASP A 34 -10.58 52.58 -17.74
C ASP A 34 -11.90 52.79 -18.50
N VAL A 35 -12.02 52.25 -19.71
CA VAL A 35 -13.27 52.27 -20.48
C VAL A 35 -14.37 51.49 -19.75
N ALA A 36 -14.05 50.30 -19.23
CA ALA A 36 -14.99 49.47 -18.47
C ALA A 36 -15.47 50.15 -17.18
N ASN A 37 -14.58 50.87 -16.48
CA ASN A 37 -14.93 51.63 -15.27
C ASN A 37 -15.82 52.84 -15.58
N LEU A 38 -15.55 53.55 -16.68
CA LEU A 38 -16.37 54.69 -17.14
C LEU A 38 -17.77 54.24 -17.59
N TYR A 39 -17.87 53.08 -18.26
CA TYR A 39 -19.15 52.49 -18.61
C TYR A 39 -19.96 52.08 -17.37
N ALA A 40 -19.33 51.37 -16.42
CA ALA A 40 -19.98 50.98 -15.17
C ALA A 40 -20.49 52.19 -14.37
N GLN A 41 -19.78 53.32 -14.38
CA GLN A 41 -20.25 54.57 -13.75
C GLN A 41 -21.48 55.19 -14.44
N LYS A 42 -21.61 55.03 -15.77
CA LYS A 42 -22.74 55.56 -16.55
C LYS A 42 -24.01 54.72 -16.38
N THR A 43 -23.91 53.39 -16.27
CA THR A 43 -25.07 52.47 -16.21
C THR A 43 -25.45 52.01 -14.79
N ILE A 44 -24.50 51.93 -13.85
CA ILE A 44 -24.72 51.35 -12.52
C ILE A 44 -24.10 52.31 -11.49
N LYS A 45 -24.91 53.18 -10.87
CA LYS A 45 -24.44 54.23 -9.93
C LYS A 45 -23.79 53.70 -8.61
N LYS A 46 -22.73 52.88 -8.64
CA LYS A 46 -21.83 52.61 -7.50
C LYS A 46 -20.39 52.32 -7.95
N LYS A 47 -19.42 52.98 -7.29
CA LYS A 47 -17.98 53.00 -7.59
C LYS A 47 -17.26 51.72 -7.14
N THR A 48 -16.86 50.83 -8.06
CA THR A 48 -15.72 49.91 -7.84
C THR A 48 -14.97 49.66 -9.15
N ARG A 49 -13.62 49.60 -9.09
CA ARG A 49 -12.70 49.52 -10.24
C ARG A 49 -12.42 48.06 -10.61
N TYR A 50 -12.55 47.71 -11.89
CA TYR A 50 -12.18 46.41 -12.45
C TYR A 50 -10.80 46.49 -13.13
N SER A 51 -9.94 45.46 -12.98
CA SER A 51 -8.62 45.37 -13.64
C SER A 51 -8.38 43.99 -14.26
N GLY A 52 -8.12 43.94 -15.58
CA GLY A 52 -7.67 42.76 -16.35
C GLY A 52 -8.10 42.80 -17.83
N PRO A 53 -7.36 42.18 -18.78
CA PRO A 53 -7.73 42.20 -20.20
C PRO A 53 -8.94 41.28 -20.45
N HIS A 54 -10.05 41.86 -20.92
CA HIS A 54 -11.28 41.13 -21.26
C HIS A 54 -11.74 41.58 -22.64
N LEU A 55 -11.83 40.65 -23.59
CA LEU A 55 -12.42 40.88 -24.91
C LEU A 55 -13.62 39.96 -25.07
N PHE A 56 -14.84 40.42 -24.79
CA PHE A 56 -16.06 39.83 -25.37
C PHE A 56 -17.20 40.86 -25.43
N GLY A 57 -17.60 41.22 -26.66
CA GLY A 57 -18.93 41.76 -26.92
C GLY A 57 -19.91 40.60 -27.02
N LEU A 58 -20.57 40.25 -25.91
CA LEU A 58 -21.67 39.29 -25.92
C LEU A 58 -22.97 40.07 -26.17
N HIS A 59 -23.56 39.91 -27.36
CA HIS A 59 -24.88 40.47 -27.68
C HIS A 59 -25.93 39.69 -26.88
N LEU A 60 -26.17 40.13 -25.64
CA LEU A 60 -27.00 39.41 -24.67
C LEU A 60 -28.43 39.23 -25.16
N GLU A 61 -28.98 40.20 -25.92
CA GLU A 61 -30.31 40.05 -26.53
C GLU A 61 -30.35 38.98 -27.60
N ILE A 62 -29.36 38.88 -28.48
CA ILE A 62 -29.30 37.82 -29.50
C ILE A 62 -29.08 36.46 -28.83
N LEU A 63 -28.26 36.42 -27.78
CA LEU A 63 -28.03 35.20 -27.03
C LEU A 63 -29.26 34.77 -26.23
N GLN A 64 -30.02 35.73 -25.70
CA GLN A 64 -31.29 35.52 -25.01
C GLN A 64 -32.37 35.05 -25.99
N GLN A 65 -32.52 35.73 -27.13
CA GLN A 65 -33.42 35.36 -28.22
C GLN A 65 -33.06 33.98 -28.80
N SER A 66 -31.78 33.67 -28.97
CA SER A 66 -31.32 32.34 -29.42
C SER A 66 -31.59 31.26 -28.37
N ARG A 67 -31.38 31.56 -27.07
CA ARG A 67 -31.74 30.64 -25.96
C ARG A 67 -33.25 30.43 -25.85
N ASP A 68 -34.06 31.47 -26.02
CA ASP A 68 -35.51 31.41 -25.97
C ASP A 68 -36.10 30.75 -27.23
N ALA A 69 -35.50 30.96 -28.41
CA ALA A 69 -35.83 30.21 -29.63
C ALA A 69 -35.41 28.74 -29.57
N CYS A 70 -34.33 28.43 -28.82
CA CYS A 70 -33.87 27.06 -28.53
C CYS A 70 -34.61 26.40 -27.37
N ARG A 71 -35.53 27.09 -26.66
CA ARG A 71 -36.49 26.45 -25.72
C ARG A 71 -37.58 25.66 -26.46
N ARG A 72 -37.25 25.07 -27.62
CA ARG A 72 -38.00 23.91 -28.12
C ARG A 72 -37.88 22.83 -27.04
N VAL A 73 -39.03 22.25 -26.68
CA VAL A 73 -39.22 21.05 -25.84
C VAL A 73 -37.88 20.36 -25.61
N THR A 74 -37.36 20.36 -24.38
CA THR A 74 -36.05 19.78 -24.07
C THR A 74 -36.09 18.30 -24.41
N VAL A 75 -35.79 17.94 -25.66
CA VAL A 75 -35.82 16.56 -26.11
C VAL A 75 -34.70 15.90 -25.34
N LEU A 76 -35.07 15.06 -24.38
CA LEU A 76 -34.10 14.34 -23.57
C LEU A 76 -33.25 13.52 -24.54
N LYS A 77 -31.96 13.83 -24.60
CA LYS A 77 -31.01 13.01 -25.37
C LYS A 77 -31.20 11.55 -24.97
N PRO A 78 -31.19 10.59 -25.92
CA PRO A 78 -31.18 9.17 -25.59
C PRO A 78 -30.10 8.85 -24.57
N PHE A 79 -30.36 7.88 -23.69
CA PHE A 79 -29.47 7.56 -22.57
C PHE A 79 -28.04 7.18 -23.03
N ASP A 80 -27.93 6.50 -24.16
CA ASP A 80 -26.64 6.09 -24.75
C ASP A 80 -25.81 7.28 -25.26
N ASN A 81 -26.48 8.41 -25.56
CA ASN A 81 -25.85 9.63 -26.05
C ASN A 81 -25.41 10.55 -24.91
N LEU A 82 -25.50 10.08 -23.66
CA LEU A 82 -25.02 10.79 -22.48
C LEU A 82 -23.63 10.29 -22.08
N THR A 83 -22.81 11.20 -21.54
CA THR A 83 -21.59 10.81 -20.84
C THR A 83 -21.92 9.96 -19.60
N PRO A 84 -20.98 9.18 -19.04
CA PRO A 84 -21.21 8.41 -17.81
C PRO A 84 -21.76 9.28 -16.66
N THR A 85 -21.22 10.50 -16.51
CA THR A 85 -21.73 11.49 -15.55
C THR A 85 -23.16 11.93 -15.86
N GLY A 86 -23.49 12.15 -17.14
CA GLY A 86 -24.85 12.47 -17.57
C GLY A 86 -25.84 11.35 -17.30
N GLN A 87 -25.45 10.09 -17.54
CA GLN A 87 -26.22 8.89 -17.22
C GLN A 87 -26.51 8.82 -15.71
N ASN A 88 -25.48 8.98 -14.89
CA ASN A 88 -25.61 9.01 -13.43
C ASN A 88 -26.53 10.12 -12.93
N ASN A 89 -26.39 11.33 -13.49
CA ASN A 89 -27.23 12.46 -13.11
C ASN A 89 -28.71 12.23 -13.46
N ARG A 90 -29.00 11.57 -14.59
CA ARG A 90 -30.37 11.21 -14.95
C ARG A 90 -30.98 10.19 -13.97
N ALA A 91 -30.24 9.14 -13.62
CA ALA A 91 -30.67 8.18 -12.60
C ALA A 91 -30.93 8.87 -11.24
N LYS A 92 -30.04 9.78 -10.82
CA LYS A 92 -30.22 10.59 -9.60
C LYS A 92 -31.46 11.47 -9.64
N GLN A 93 -31.77 12.09 -10.78
CA GLN A 93 -32.98 12.91 -10.93
C GLN A 93 -34.26 12.07 -10.77
N ILE A 94 -34.31 10.90 -11.41
CA ILE A 94 -35.44 9.95 -11.27
C ILE A 94 -35.61 9.55 -9.80
N THR A 95 -34.51 9.14 -9.16
CA THR A 95 -34.48 8.77 -7.74
C THR A 95 -35.03 9.89 -6.86
N LYS A 96 -34.58 11.14 -7.09
CA LYS A 96 -35.05 12.30 -6.32
C LYS A 96 -36.57 12.49 -6.45
N SER A 97 -37.12 12.31 -7.65
CA SER A 97 -38.57 12.38 -7.85
C SER A 97 -39.31 11.27 -7.10
N VAL A 98 -38.81 10.03 -7.14
CA VAL A 98 -39.40 8.90 -6.40
C VAL A 98 -39.32 9.13 -4.88
N CYS A 99 -38.21 9.64 -4.36
CA CYS A 99 -38.09 10.01 -2.94
C CYS A 99 -39.14 11.03 -2.51
N ASN A 100 -39.39 12.04 -3.35
CA ASN A 100 -40.38 13.06 -3.04
C ASN A 100 -41.79 12.46 -2.98
N ILE A 101 -42.13 11.57 -3.93
CA ILE A 101 -43.41 10.86 -3.95
C ILE A 101 -43.55 9.98 -2.70
N PHE A 102 -42.51 9.22 -2.35
CA PHE A 102 -42.50 8.40 -1.13
C PHE A 102 -42.78 9.25 0.11
N ASN A 103 -42.09 10.37 0.27
CA ASN A 103 -42.27 11.25 1.43
C ASN A 103 -43.71 11.81 1.52
N GLN A 104 -44.35 12.11 0.40
CA GLN A 104 -45.75 12.56 0.38
C GLN A 104 -46.70 11.44 0.80
N ILE A 105 -46.56 10.26 0.21
CA ILE A 105 -47.43 9.11 0.51
C ILE A 105 -47.24 8.63 1.95
N ALA A 106 -46.00 8.64 2.45
CA ALA A 106 -45.68 8.22 3.80
C ALA A 106 -46.38 9.08 4.87
N ILE A 107 -46.53 10.39 4.63
CA ILE A 107 -47.28 11.30 5.51
C ILE A 107 -48.79 10.94 5.52
N GLU A 108 -49.34 10.52 4.39
CA GLU A 108 -50.76 10.19 4.27
C GLU A 108 -51.11 8.78 4.78
N LYS A 109 -50.17 7.83 4.71
CA LYS A 109 -50.45 6.39 4.90
C LYS A 109 -49.83 5.78 6.15
N CYS A 110 -48.86 6.42 6.79
CA CYS A 110 -48.22 5.92 8.00
C CYS A 110 -48.58 6.77 9.21
N HIS A 111 -48.60 6.16 10.40
CA HIS A 111 -48.71 6.94 11.63
C HIS A 111 -47.39 7.70 11.88
N PRO A 112 -47.40 8.93 12.46
CA PRO A 112 -46.19 9.71 12.70
C PRO A 112 -45.14 8.98 13.55
N GLU A 113 -45.56 8.08 14.45
CA GLU A 113 -44.66 7.28 15.30
C GLU A 113 -43.96 6.14 14.54
N ASP A 114 -44.48 5.72 13.37
CA ASP A 114 -43.93 4.59 12.59
C ASP A 114 -42.63 4.97 11.86
N ASN A 115 -42.36 6.28 11.69
CA ASN A 115 -41.13 6.83 11.11
C ASN A 115 -40.66 6.12 9.82
N PRO A 116 -41.50 6.05 8.77
CA PRO A 116 -41.17 5.37 7.53
C PRO A 116 -39.97 6.03 6.83
N LYS A 117 -39.00 5.21 6.38
CA LYS A 117 -37.77 5.69 5.72
C LYS A 117 -37.46 4.88 4.47
N LEU A 118 -37.34 5.57 3.35
CA LEU A 118 -36.83 4.98 2.11
C LEU A 118 -35.30 4.89 2.18
N LYS A 119 -34.76 3.68 2.15
CA LYS A 119 -33.32 3.42 2.32
C LYS A 119 -32.54 3.40 1.01
N SER A 120 -33.11 2.83 -0.05
CA SER A 120 -32.49 2.75 -1.37
C SER A 120 -33.55 2.64 -2.46
N ILE A 121 -33.16 2.98 -3.69
CA ILE A 121 -33.93 2.74 -4.91
C ILE A 121 -33.03 2.01 -5.90
N GLU A 122 -33.57 0.95 -6.49
CA GLU A 122 -32.96 0.23 -7.60
C GLU A 122 -33.73 0.48 -8.88
N LEU A 123 -33.01 0.78 -9.97
CA LEU A 123 -33.61 1.04 -11.27
C LEU A 123 -32.69 0.62 -12.42
N ASP A 124 -33.30 0.08 -13.47
CA ASP A 124 -32.61 -0.27 -14.71
C ASP A 124 -32.89 0.75 -15.81
N ILE A 125 -31.84 1.22 -16.47
CA ILE A 125 -31.96 2.04 -17.68
C ILE A 125 -31.09 1.43 -18.77
N LYS A 126 -31.72 0.89 -19.83
CA LYS A 126 -31.03 0.24 -20.96
C LYS A 126 -29.94 -0.75 -20.49
N ASN A 127 -30.34 -1.72 -19.66
CA ASN A 127 -29.48 -2.79 -19.13
C ASN A 127 -28.33 -2.30 -18.23
N LYS A 128 -28.39 -1.07 -17.72
CA LYS A 128 -27.55 -0.60 -16.63
C LYS A 128 -28.37 -0.47 -15.36
N SER A 129 -27.97 -1.21 -14.34
CA SER A 129 -28.58 -1.20 -13.01
C SER A 129 -27.96 -0.13 -12.12
N TYR A 130 -28.81 0.68 -11.51
CA TYR A 130 -28.45 1.72 -10.56
C TYR A 130 -29.08 1.39 -9.21
N GLN A 131 -28.26 1.23 -8.17
CA GLN A 131 -28.71 1.24 -6.79
C GLN A 131 -28.30 2.55 -6.14
N ILE A 132 -29.27 3.33 -5.67
CA ILE A 132 -29.03 4.64 -5.08
C ILE A 132 -29.56 4.64 -3.65
N SER A 133 -28.63 4.70 -2.70
CA SER A 133 -28.94 4.83 -1.27
C SER A 133 -29.43 6.25 -0.94
N ILE A 134 -30.42 6.34 -0.05
CA ILE A 134 -31.11 7.59 0.30
C ILE A 134 -30.90 7.87 1.79
N GLY A 135 -30.44 9.09 2.07
CA GLY A 135 -30.14 9.56 3.42
C GLY A 135 -28.72 10.10 3.55
N LYS A 136 -28.37 10.57 4.75
CA LYS A 136 -26.97 10.87 5.06
C LYS A 136 -26.21 9.56 5.18
N GLU A 137 -25.10 9.48 4.46
CA GLU A 137 -24.11 8.43 4.65
C GLU A 137 -23.71 8.38 6.13
N ASN A 138 -23.93 7.23 6.79
CA ASN A 138 -23.43 7.03 8.15
C ASN A 138 -21.91 6.86 8.06
N THR A 139 -21.18 7.92 8.38
CA THR A 139 -19.71 7.94 8.28
C THR A 139 -19.07 6.83 9.09
N GLU A 140 -19.60 6.49 10.28
CA GLU A 140 -19.08 5.40 11.11
C GLU A 140 -19.29 4.03 10.44
N GLU A 141 -20.46 3.81 9.86
CA GLU A 141 -20.76 2.56 9.14
C GLU A 141 -19.85 2.40 7.92
N ILE A 142 -19.55 3.49 7.21
CA ILE A 142 -18.66 3.48 6.05
C ILE A 142 -17.23 3.15 6.46
N ILE A 143 -16.72 3.79 7.52
CA ILE A 143 -15.40 3.48 8.07
C ILE A 143 -15.35 2.02 8.51
N HIS A 144 -16.39 1.54 9.21
CA HIS A 144 -16.49 0.16 9.64
C HIS A 144 -16.47 -0.82 8.47
N LYS A 145 -17.26 -0.55 7.41
CA LYS A 145 -17.27 -1.35 6.17
C LYS A 145 -15.92 -1.36 5.48
N ALA A 146 -15.26 -0.19 5.37
CA ALA A 146 -13.93 -0.10 4.77
C ALA A 146 -12.92 -0.91 5.60
N ARG A 147 -12.92 -0.77 6.94
CA ARG A 147 -12.01 -1.48 7.84
C ARG A 147 -12.25 -3.01 7.81
N ALA A 148 -13.50 -3.46 7.80
CA ALA A 148 -13.85 -4.87 7.63
C ALA A 148 -13.40 -5.42 6.27
N THR A 149 -13.50 -4.59 5.22
CA THR A 149 -13.02 -4.93 3.88
C THR A 149 -11.50 -5.08 3.86
N VAL A 150 -10.76 -4.16 4.48
CA VAL A 150 -9.29 -4.28 4.63
C VAL A 150 -8.95 -5.61 5.30
N GLN A 151 -9.60 -5.92 6.42
CA GLN A 151 -9.38 -7.16 7.14
C GLN A 151 -9.69 -8.40 6.29
N ALA A 152 -10.79 -8.39 5.54
CA ALA A 152 -11.17 -9.50 4.67
C ALA A 152 -10.19 -9.68 3.51
N CYS A 153 -9.73 -8.59 2.90
CA CYS A 153 -8.71 -8.63 1.86
C CYS A 153 -7.39 -9.19 2.38
N ASP A 154 -6.96 -8.77 3.56
CA ASP A 154 -5.67 -9.19 4.13
C ASP A 154 -5.71 -10.68 4.55
N LYS A 155 -6.81 -11.12 5.21
CA LYS A 155 -7.00 -12.54 5.56
C LYS A 155 -7.19 -13.44 4.33
N GLY A 156 -7.92 -12.96 3.33
CA GLY A 156 -8.19 -13.70 2.10
C GLY A 156 -7.10 -13.58 1.04
N GLN A 157 -6.01 -12.86 1.32
CA GLN A 157 -4.93 -12.56 0.37
C GLN A 157 -5.45 -11.97 -0.96
N VAL A 158 -6.48 -11.14 -0.89
CA VAL A 158 -7.11 -10.52 -2.06
C VAL A 158 -6.27 -9.36 -2.54
N ALA A 159 -5.63 -9.52 -3.69
CA ALA A 159 -4.87 -8.46 -4.34
C ALA A 159 -5.76 -7.26 -4.67
N ARG A 160 -5.16 -6.06 -4.74
CA ARG A 160 -5.84 -4.81 -5.09
C ARG A 160 -6.70 -4.93 -6.34
N GLU A 161 -6.14 -5.53 -7.40
CA GLU A 161 -6.87 -5.73 -8.67
C GLU A 161 -8.04 -6.71 -8.52
N GLY A 162 -7.84 -7.81 -7.79
CA GLY A 162 -8.92 -8.74 -7.46
C GLY A 162 -10.06 -8.06 -6.71
N TYR A 163 -9.73 -7.20 -5.74
CA TYR A 163 -10.73 -6.41 -5.02
C TYR A 163 -11.45 -5.40 -5.93
N ARG A 164 -10.74 -4.75 -6.87
CA ARG A 164 -11.36 -3.83 -7.84
C ARG A 164 -12.39 -4.55 -8.71
N ILE A 165 -12.11 -5.77 -9.14
CA ILE A 165 -13.07 -6.60 -9.89
C ILE A 165 -14.30 -6.89 -9.01
N LEU A 166 -14.12 -7.32 -7.77
CA LEU A 166 -15.22 -7.60 -6.84
C LEU A 166 -16.10 -6.36 -6.59
N ALA A 167 -15.48 -5.22 -6.31
CA ALA A 167 -16.15 -3.95 -6.08
C ALA A 167 -16.76 -3.33 -7.36
N SER A 168 -16.46 -3.88 -8.54
CA SER A 168 -17.14 -3.50 -9.79
C SER A 168 -18.47 -4.20 -9.99
N ILE A 169 -18.63 -5.40 -9.39
CA ILE A 169 -19.82 -6.25 -9.52
C ILE A 169 -20.81 -5.95 -8.40
N SER A 170 -20.33 -5.82 -7.16
CA SER A 170 -21.17 -5.54 -5.99
C SER A 170 -21.14 -4.06 -5.64
N GLN A 171 -22.32 -3.43 -5.64
CA GLN A 171 -22.47 -2.01 -5.30
C GLN A 171 -22.38 -1.75 -3.79
N ASP A 172 -22.55 -2.79 -2.97
CA ASP A 172 -22.46 -2.74 -1.50
C ASP A 172 -21.02 -2.70 -0.98
N LEU A 173 -20.05 -3.10 -1.82
CA LEU A 173 -18.63 -3.08 -1.46
C LEU A 173 -18.06 -1.66 -1.49
N SER A 174 -17.16 -1.39 -0.54
CA SER A 174 -16.48 -0.11 -0.48
C SER A 174 -15.64 0.11 -1.74
N ARG A 175 -15.65 1.33 -2.32
CA ARG A 175 -14.78 1.65 -3.45
C ARG A 175 -13.31 1.47 -3.07
N GLU A 176 -12.50 1.01 -4.02
CA GLU A 176 -11.09 0.68 -3.77
C GLU A 176 -10.30 1.83 -3.11
N TRP A 177 -10.49 3.07 -3.57
CA TRP A 177 -9.80 4.22 -2.98
C TRP A 177 -10.15 4.43 -1.49
N ARG A 178 -11.38 4.10 -1.06
CA ARG A 178 -11.79 4.17 0.37
C ARG A 178 -11.07 3.09 1.18
N VAL A 179 -10.98 1.89 0.64
CA VAL A 179 -10.25 0.77 1.26
C VAL A 179 -8.76 1.10 1.37
N SER A 180 -8.19 1.72 0.34
CA SER A 180 -6.80 2.19 0.36
C SER A 180 -6.58 3.30 1.39
N ALA A 181 -7.48 4.28 1.48
CA ALA A 181 -7.40 5.33 2.50
C ALA A 181 -7.49 4.75 3.91
N GLU A 182 -8.37 3.78 4.14
CA GLU A 182 -8.49 3.11 5.45
C GLU A 182 -7.24 2.29 5.79
N ARG A 183 -6.58 1.64 4.80
CA ARG A 183 -5.26 1.01 5.01
C ARG A 183 -4.21 2.01 5.49
N ASN A 184 -4.20 3.21 4.92
CA ASN A 184 -3.28 4.28 5.36
C ASN A 184 -3.60 4.72 6.80
N THR A 185 -4.88 4.89 7.14
CA THR A 185 -5.33 5.18 8.51
C THR A 185 -4.85 4.12 9.49
N ILE A 186 -5.06 2.83 9.18
CA ILE A 186 -4.59 1.71 10.01
C ILE A 186 -3.06 1.73 10.14
N THR A 187 -2.34 2.03 9.07
CA THR A 187 -0.87 2.12 9.09
C THR A 187 -0.39 3.22 10.04
N ILE A 188 -1.06 4.39 10.01
CA ILE A 188 -0.77 5.50 10.93
C ILE A 188 -1.09 5.12 12.38
N GLU A 189 -2.21 4.43 12.63
CA GLU A 189 -2.57 3.90 13.95
C GLU A 189 -1.51 2.90 14.45
N MET A 190 -1.11 1.96 13.60
CA MET A 190 -0.12 0.92 13.92
C MET A 190 1.27 1.51 14.21
N ASN A 191 1.70 2.53 13.47
CA ASN A 191 2.99 3.20 13.67
C ASN A 191 3.12 3.84 15.07
N LYS A 192 2.01 4.13 15.77
CA LYS A 192 2.03 4.61 17.16
C LYS A 192 2.46 3.52 18.15
N PHE A 193 2.23 2.26 17.81
CA PHE A 193 2.55 1.10 18.67
C PHE A 193 3.85 0.41 18.24
N ILE A 194 4.05 0.26 16.93
CA ILE A 194 5.20 -0.43 16.34
C ILE A 194 5.71 0.46 15.21
N LEU A 195 6.67 1.32 15.53
CA LEU A 195 7.27 2.23 14.57
C LEU A 195 8.09 1.46 13.53
N ILE A 196 7.88 1.78 12.25
CA ILE A 196 8.78 1.37 11.17
C ILE A 196 9.90 2.40 11.06
N SER A 197 11.12 1.99 11.39
CA SER A 197 12.33 2.77 11.21
C SER A 197 13.05 2.38 9.93
N LEU A 198 13.81 3.31 9.36
CA LEU A 198 14.63 3.07 8.17
C LEU A 198 16.08 2.80 8.58
N ILE A 199 16.69 1.78 7.97
CA ILE A 199 18.11 1.46 8.08
C ILE A 199 18.79 1.89 6.78
N ASN A 200 19.89 2.62 6.85
CA ASN A 200 20.70 2.94 5.68
C ASN A 200 21.66 1.79 5.36
N LEU A 201 21.60 1.25 4.13
CA LEU A 201 22.45 0.17 3.63
C LEU A 201 23.47 0.69 2.58
N THR A 202 23.55 2.01 2.44
CA THR A 202 24.08 2.72 1.27
C THR A 202 25.60 2.70 1.01
N PRO A 203 26.52 2.17 1.83
CA PRO A 203 27.91 2.07 1.35
C PRO A 203 28.18 0.84 0.47
N LEU A 204 27.25 -0.10 0.27
CA LEU A 204 27.56 -1.41 -0.35
C LEU A 204 26.86 -1.73 -1.69
N GLN A 205 26.01 -0.84 -2.22
CA GLN A 205 25.39 -1.05 -3.54
C GLN A 205 26.31 -0.52 -4.64
N SER A 206 27.20 -1.37 -5.18
CA SER A 206 27.88 -1.10 -6.44
C SER A 206 26.90 -1.28 -7.60
N ASP A 207 26.67 -0.19 -8.34
CA ASP A 207 26.23 -0.10 -9.75
C ASP A 207 25.43 -1.26 -10.35
N GLU A 208 24.16 -1.38 -9.97
CA GLU A 208 23.11 -1.81 -10.91
C GLU A 208 21.91 -0.90 -10.71
N SER A 209 21.98 0.30 -11.29
CA SER A 209 20.84 1.22 -11.32
C SER A 209 19.68 0.56 -12.06
N VAL A 210 18.55 0.42 -11.36
CA VAL A 210 17.29 -0.06 -11.94
C VAL A 210 16.74 1.06 -12.80
N ASN A 211 17.21 1.14 -14.05
CA ASN A 211 16.61 2.00 -15.06
C ASN A 211 15.42 1.24 -15.66
N SER A 212 14.25 1.46 -15.08
CA SER A 212 12.98 1.14 -15.73
C SER A 212 12.07 2.34 -15.58
N GLU A 213 11.58 2.86 -16.70
CA GLU A 213 10.43 3.77 -16.72
C GLU A 213 9.27 3.09 -16.00
N ILE A 214 9.09 3.44 -14.74
CA ILE A 214 7.91 3.09 -13.97
C ILE A 214 6.91 4.20 -14.28
N HIS A 215 5.86 3.89 -15.05
CA HIS A 215 4.67 4.76 -15.16
C HIS A 215 3.90 4.71 -13.83
N ILE A 216 4.45 5.35 -12.80
CA ILE A 216 3.72 5.74 -11.59
C ILE A 216 3.58 7.26 -11.69
N ASP A 217 2.37 7.74 -11.98
CA ASP A 217 2.08 9.18 -12.07
C ASP A 217 1.80 9.81 -10.68
N ASP A 218 1.96 9.04 -9.60
CA ASP A 218 1.73 9.48 -8.23
C ASP A 218 3.04 10.01 -7.61
N LEU A 219 3.11 11.34 -7.49
CA LEU A 219 4.24 12.09 -6.92
C LEU A 219 4.59 11.66 -5.49
N GLU A 220 3.62 11.22 -4.69
CA GLU A 220 3.87 10.77 -3.31
C GLU A 220 4.61 9.43 -3.32
N ILE A 221 4.22 8.53 -4.22
CA ILE A 221 4.87 7.23 -4.40
C ILE A 221 6.29 7.41 -4.97
N ILE A 222 6.48 8.31 -5.94
CA ILE A 222 7.81 8.61 -6.50
C ILE A 222 8.76 9.13 -5.42
N ASN A 223 8.33 10.11 -4.62
CA ASN A 223 9.15 10.67 -3.54
C ASN A 223 9.48 9.61 -2.48
N ASN A 224 8.50 8.80 -2.07
CA ASN A 224 8.73 7.69 -1.14
C ASN A 224 9.72 6.66 -1.68
N ILE A 225 9.65 6.33 -2.98
CA ILE A 225 10.60 5.42 -3.62
C ILE A 225 12.00 6.02 -3.59
N GLN A 226 12.18 7.28 -3.99
CA GLN A 226 13.48 7.97 -3.96
C GLN A 226 14.10 8.03 -2.56
N GLU A 227 13.29 8.34 -1.54
CA GLU A 227 13.74 8.36 -0.14
C GLU A 227 14.10 6.97 0.41
N SER A 228 13.58 5.90 -0.19
CA SER A 228 13.81 4.51 0.21
C SER A 228 14.98 3.81 -0.49
N ILE A 229 15.60 4.45 -1.50
CA ILE A 229 16.72 3.86 -2.24
C ILE A 229 17.88 3.57 -1.28
N GLY A 230 18.38 2.33 -1.33
CA GLY A 230 19.46 1.88 -0.47
C GLY A 230 19.09 1.79 1.02
N LYS A 231 17.79 1.83 1.37
CA LYS A 231 17.32 1.69 2.75
C LYS A 231 16.50 0.42 2.96
N GLY A 232 16.57 -0.11 4.17
CA GLY A 232 15.73 -1.20 4.67
C GLY A 232 14.68 -0.70 5.66
N GLY A 233 13.49 -1.29 5.65
CA GLY A 233 12.49 -1.09 6.69
C GLY A 233 12.76 -2.03 7.87
N ARG A 234 12.59 -1.53 9.09
CA ARG A 234 12.78 -2.29 10.32
C ARG A 234 11.76 -1.95 11.40
N ARG A 235 11.39 -2.95 12.18
CA ARG A 235 10.56 -2.84 13.39
C ARG A 235 11.31 -3.37 14.60
N ASN A 236 11.09 -2.75 15.75
CA ASN A 236 11.66 -3.22 17.02
C ASN A 236 10.92 -4.49 17.48
N ILE A 237 11.66 -5.58 17.71
CA ILE A 237 11.05 -6.86 18.12
C ILE A 237 10.37 -6.78 19.50
N ILE A 238 10.91 -5.98 20.42
CA ILE A 238 10.35 -5.77 21.77
C ILE A 238 8.98 -5.12 21.68
N ASP A 239 8.83 -4.11 20.82
CA ASP A 239 7.56 -3.40 20.63
C ASP A 239 6.51 -4.32 19.99
N ILE A 240 6.90 -5.14 19.00
CA ILE A 240 6.02 -6.15 18.43
C ILE A 240 5.56 -7.14 19.52
N LEU A 241 6.48 -7.68 20.33
CA LEU A 241 6.13 -8.63 21.38
C LEU A 241 5.18 -8.02 22.42
N LYS A 242 5.45 -6.80 22.89
CA LYS A 242 4.57 -6.07 23.83
C LYS A 242 3.16 -5.88 23.27
N PHE A 243 3.05 -5.59 21.97
CA PHE A 243 1.77 -5.47 21.29
C PHE A 243 1.02 -6.81 21.20
N LEU A 244 1.73 -7.92 20.96
CA LEU A 244 1.12 -9.25 20.77
C LEU A 244 0.71 -9.95 22.08
N ILE A 245 1.50 -9.80 23.15
CA ILE A 245 1.32 -10.53 24.44
C ILE A 245 -0.13 -10.46 24.97
N PRO A 246 -0.80 -9.30 25.03
CA PRO A 246 -2.18 -9.23 25.53
C PRO A 246 -3.15 -10.14 24.77
N ASN A 247 -3.00 -10.24 23.46
CA ASN A 247 -3.86 -11.09 22.64
C ASN A 247 -3.50 -12.59 22.81
N LEU A 248 -2.20 -12.91 22.88
CA LEU A 248 -1.74 -14.29 23.08
C LEU A 248 -2.17 -14.86 24.45
N LEU A 249 -2.25 -14.01 25.47
CA LEU A 249 -2.82 -14.36 26.78
C LEU A 249 -4.32 -14.64 26.69
N LYS A 250 -5.09 -13.80 25.97
CA LYS A 250 -6.53 -14.02 25.76
C LYS A 250 -6.80 -15.34 25.04
N GLN A 251 -5.95 -15.69 24.08
CA GLN A 251 -6.01 -16.94 23.33
C GLN A 251 -5.47 -18.15 24.11
N LYS A 252 -4.97 -17.95 25.35
CA LYS A 252 -4.34 -18.99 26.18
C LYS A 252 -3.13 -19.67 25.52
N ILE A 253 -2.48 -18.99 24.57
CA ILE A 253 -1.23 -19.45 23.95
C ILE A 253 -0.06 -19.24 24.92
N LEU A 254 -0.05 -18.09 25.60
CA LEU A 254 0.90 -17.80 26.65
C LEU A 254 0.26 -18.06 28.02
N ASN A 255 1.03 -18.62 28.94
CA ASN A 255 0.59 -18.94 30.29
C ASN A 255 1.38 -18.09 31.30
N ILE A 256 0.67 -17.37 32.17
CA ILE A 256 1.29 -16.53 33.20
C ILE A 256 2.00 -17.40 34.26
N SER A 257 1.51 -18.61 34.51
CA SER A 257 2.14 -19.55 35.45
C SER A 257 3.45 -20.14 34.92
N ASN A 258 3.69 -20.07 33.60
CA ASN A 258 4.96 -20.44 32.97
C ASN A 258 5.35 -19.34 31.96
N PRO A 259 5.91 -18.21 32.43
CA PRO A 259 6.13 -17.02 31.61
C PRO A 259 7.36 -17.18 30.72
N GLU A 260 7.31 -18.13 29.79
CA GLU A 260 8.38 -18.42 28.83
C GLU A 260 7.87 -18.27 27.40
N ILE A 261 8.61 -17.54 26.58
CA ILE A 261 8.32 -17.32 25.16
C ILE A 261 9.48 -17.89 24.35
N HIS A 262 9.15 -18.82 23.45
CA HIS A 262 10.09 -19.38 22.50
C HIS A 262 10.00 -18.61 21.18
N LEU A 263 11.07 -17.93 20.78
CA LEU A 263 11.14 -17.13 19.55
C LEU A 263 12.02 -17.80 18.52
N ARG A 264 11.47 -18.02 17.33
CA ARG A 264 12.23 -18.50 16.16
C ARG A 264 12.49 -17.34 15.21
N ILE A 265 13.76 -17.02 14.99
CA ILE A 265 14.20 -16.08 13.96
C ILE A 265 14.40 -16.85 12.65
N SER A 266 13.98 -16.24 11.54
CA SER A 266 14.14 -16.79 10.20
C SER A 266 14.43 -15.67 9.22
N GLY A 267 15.07 -15.99 8.10
CA GLY A 267 15.18 -15.07 6.98
C GLY A 267 15.33 -15.82 5.67
N ASP A 268 15.07 -15.10 4.59
CA ASP A 268 15.17 -15.60 3.22
C ASP A 268 15.39 -14.42 2.25
N GLY A 269 16.08 -14.69 1.16
CA GLY A 269 16.19 -13.78 0.02
C GLY A 269 15.31 -14.22 -1.13
N ARG A 270 14.44 -13.33 -1.60
CA ARG A 270 13.49 -13.61 -2.68
C ARG A 270 13.60 -12.60 -3.80
N ASN A 271 13.45 -13.09 -5.03
CA ASN A 271 13.20 -12.24 -6.19
C ASN A 271 11.72 -11.83 -6.20
N VAL A 272 11.46 -10.52 -6.09
CA VAL A 272 10.15 -9.91 -6.33
C VAL A 272 10.07 -9.53 -7.81
N GLY A 273 9.22 -10.25 -8.54
CA GLY A 273 9.19 -10.19 -10.00
C GLY A 273 10.51 -10.69 -10.61
N ARG A 274 10.85 -10.19 -11.80
CA ARG A 274 12.07 -10.59 -12.53
C ARG A 274 13.32 -9.78 -12.16
N LYS A 275 13.20 -8.71 -11.36
CA LYS A 275 14.24 -7.68 -11.28
C LYS A 275 14.65 -7.24 -9.87
N VAL A 276 13.78 -7.32 -8.87
CA VAL A 276 14.07 -6.76 -7.55
C VAL A 276 14.35 -7.88 -6.57
N LYS A 277 15.58 -7.97 -6.09
CA LYS A 277 15.94 -8.88 -5.00
C LYS A 277 15.57 -8.23 -3.67
N GLN A 278 14.97 -8.97 -2.77
CA GLN A 278 14.65 -8.52 -1.42
C GLN A 278 15.10 -9.57 -0.41
N VAL A 279 15.51 -9.12 0.76
CA VAL A 279 15.79 -9.98 1.90
C VAL A 279 14.82 -9.64 3.01
N MET A 280 14.17 -10.66 3.55
CA MET A 280 13.22 -10.55 4.64
C MET A 280 13.71 -11.33 5.84
N ILE A 281 13.60 -10.72 7.02
CA ILE A 281 13.84 -11.38 8.30
C ILE A 281 12.56 -11.31 9.11
N THR A 282 12.16 -12.44 9.67
CA THR A 282 10.92 -12.62 10.41
C THR A 282 11.19 -13.31 11.75
N PHE A 283 10.23 -13.23 12.65
CA PHE A 283 10.17 -14.15 13.79
C PHE A 283 8.79 -14.79 13.94
N ALA A 284 8.76 -15.93 14.60
CA ALA A 284 7.54 -16.59 15.04
C ALA A 284 7.62 -16.95 16.53
N ILE A 285 6.46 -17.01 17.18
CA ILE A 285 6.31 -17.44 18.57
C ILE A 285 5.96 -18.93 18.58
N LEU A 286 6.90 -19.76 19.01
CA LEU A 286 6.79 -21.22 18.96
C LEU A 286 5.79 -21.79 19.98
N ASN A 287 5.35 -21.00 20.96
CA ASN A 287 4.32 -21.40 21.92
C ASN A 287 2.99 -21.77 21.21
N ASN A 288 2.70 -21.19 20.05
CA ASN A 288 1.49 -21.47 19.26
C ASN A 288 1.68 -22.68 18.33
N LYS A 289 1.97 -23.87 18.90
CA LYS A 289 2.36 -25.08 18.15
C LYS A 289 1.44 -25.44 16.99
N ASN A 290 0.12 -25.32 17.18
CA ASN A 290 -0.86 -25.74 16.18
C ASN A 290 -0.94 -24.81 14.97
N ASN A 291 -0.42 -23.58 15.08
CA ASN A 291 -0.58 -22.57 14.03
C ASN A 291 0.75 -22.05 13.48
N LEU A 292 1.87 -22.72 13.74
CA LEU A 292 3.20 -22.25 13.34
C LEU A 292 3.41 -22.12 11.84
N TYR A 293 2.63 -22.86 11.04
CA TYR A 293 2.73 -22.86 9.58
C TYR A 293 1.90 -21.75 8.91
N TYR A 294 1.04 -21.06 9.68
CA TYR A 294 0.22 -20.00 9.14
C TYR A 294 1.02 -18.70 8.99
N PRO A 295 1.00 -18.05 7.81
CA PRO A 295 1.76 -16.83 7.54
C PRO A 295 1.50 -15.69 8.53
N GLU A 296 0.28 -15.58 9.07
CA GLU A 296 -0.09 -14.55 10.06
C GLU A 296 0.69 -14.65 11.38
N ASN A 297 1.34 -15.79 11.66
CA ASN A 297 2.19 -15.99 12.83
C ASN A 297 3.68 -15.75 12.56
N HIS A 298 4.04 -15.33 11.33
CA HIS A 298 5.39 -14.88 10.98
C HIS A 298 5.42 -13.36 10.89
N HIS A 299 6.07 -12.73 11.86
CA HIS A 299 6.14 -11.28 11.97
C HIS A 299 7.45 -10.76 11.35
N THR A 300 7.34 -10.00 10.25
CA THR A 300 8.49 -9.35 9.62
C THR A 300 9.16 -8.34 10.55
N ILE A 301 10.44 -8.49 10.81
CA ILE A 301 11.22 -7.52 11.59
C ILE A 301 11.94 -6.57 10.65
N ILE A 302 12.59 -7.12 9.63
CA ILE A 302 13.42 -6.36 8.69
C ILE A 302 13.07 -6.79 7.27
N LEU A 303 12.99 -5.81 6.37
CA LEU A 303 12.79 -6.00 4.95
C LEU A 303 13.65 -4.99 4.20
N TYR A 304 14.51 -5.45 3.30
CA TYR A 304 15.31 -4.53 2.48
C TYR A 304 15.52 -5.03 1.04
N PRO A 305 15.66 -4.12 0.07
CA PRO A 305 16.07 -4.46 -1.28
C PRO A 305 17.55 -4.81 -1.31
N GLY A 306 17.90 -5.93 -1.92
CA GLY A 306 19.28 -6.39 -2.04
C GLY A 306 19.41 -7.91 -2.04
N ILE A 307 20.63 -8.36 -1.82
CA ILE A 307 21.00 -9.78 -1.79
C ILE A 307 21.37 -10.24 -0.38
N GLU A 308 21.27 -11.55 -0.15
CA GLU A 308 21.81 -12.22 1.03
C GLU A 308 23.34 -12.19 0.99
N LYS A 309 23.92 -11.08 1.40
CA LYS A 309 25.36 -10.90 1.51
C LYS A 309 25.70 -10.61 2.97
N TYR A 310 26.67 -11.35 3.51
CA TYR A 310 27.04 -11.29 4.93
C TYR A 310 27.29 -9.87 5.41
N GLU A 311 28.04 -9.07 4.64
CA GLU A 311 28.41 -7.70 5.01
C GLU A 311 27.17 -6.79 5.09
N ILE A 312 26.19 -6.99 4.21
CA ILE A 312 24.92 -6.25 4.23
C ILE A 312 24.06 -6.70 5.41
N LEU A 313 24.00 -8.01 5.67
CA LEU A 313 23.26 -8.56 6.80
C LEU A 313 23.81 -8.05 8.13
N GLN A 314 25.12 -7.91 8.30
CA GLN A 314 25.71 -7.34 9.52
C GLN A 314 25.19 -5.93 9.81
N VAL A 315 25.15 -5.07 8.79
CA VAL A 315 24.63 -3.70 8.92
C VAL A 315 23.11 -3.72 9.17
N ALA A 316 22.37 -4.52 8.41
CA ALA A 316 20.91 -4.59 8.53
C ALA A 316 20.45 -5.13 9.90
N LEU A 317 21.20 -6.08 10.48
CA LEU A 317 20.82 -6.81 11.69
C LEU A 317 21.42 -6.23 12.98
N GLU A 318 22.29 -5.23 12.91
CA GLU A 318 23.04 -4.68 14.06
C GLU A 318 22.13 -4.42 15.27
N GLN A 319 21.08 -3.65 15.08
CA GLN A 319 20.19 -3.30 16.20
C GLN A 319 19.26 -4.46 16.61
N LEU A 320 18.89 -5.36 15.68
CA LEU A 320 18.15 -6.57 16.04
C LEU A 320 18.99 -7.49 16.94
N ILE A 321 20.30 -7.60 16.69
CA ILE A 321 21.22 -8.37 17.53
C ILE A 321 21.23 -7.83 18.96
N ILE A 322 21.28 -6.50 19.13
CA ILE A 322 21.22 -5.85 20.44
C ILE A 322 19.89 -6.17 21.16
N GLU A 323 18.78 -6.11 20.43
CA GLU A 323 17.45 -6.44 20.97
C GLU A 323 17.34 -7.90 21.39
N LEU A 324 17.82 -8.83 20.57
CA LEU A 324 17.81 -10.26 20.88
C LEU A 324 18.71 -10.62 22.07
N ARG A 325 19.89 -9.99 22.19
CA ARG A 325 20.75 -10.16 23.37
C ARG A 325 20.06 -9.66 24.64
N THR A 326 19.46 -8.48 24.56
CA THR A 326 18.70 -7.92 25.68
C THR A 326 17.56 -8.85 26.11
N LEU A 327 16.79 -9.39 25.15
CA LEU A 327 15.72 -10.34 25.41
C LEU A 327 16.24 -11.65 26.04
N LYS A 328 17.35 -12.18 25.55
CA LYS A 328 17.96 -13.41 26.08
C LYS A 328 18.46 -13.22 27.52
N GLU A 329 19.13 -12.10 27.80
CA GLU A 329 19.79 -11.86 29.09
C GLU A 329 18.84 -11.38 30.18
N LYS A 330 17.91 -10.48 29.83
CA LYS A 330 17.03 -9.79 30.79
C LYS A 330 15.58 -10.26 30.73
N GLY A 331 15.22 -11.05 29.72
CA GLY A 331 13.83 -11.33 29.42
C GLY A 331 13.08 -10.12 28.87
N LEU A 332 11.76 -10.22 28.84
CA LEU A 332 10.85 -9.16 28.40
C LEU A 332 9.91 -8.76 29.53
N LYS A 333 9.85 -7.47 29.85
CA LYS A 333 8.86 -6.92 30.77
C LYS A 333 7.67 -6.37 30.01
N ASP A 334 6.47 -6.89 30.30
CA ASP A 334 5.25 -6.44 29.65
C ASP A 334 4.65 -5.18 30.29
N HIS A 335 3.54 -4.66 29.73
CA HIS A 335 2.87 -3.44 30.22
C HIS A 335 2.32 -3.56 31.66
N GLN A 336 2.13 -4.77 32.17
CA GLN A 336 1.69 -5.03 33.55
C GLN A 336 2.88 -5.29 34.49
N GLY A 337 4.10 -5.15 33.98
CA GLY A 337 5.33 -5.37 34.73
C GLY A 337 5.70 -6.85 34.91
N ARG A 338 5.03 -7.78 34.21
CA ARG A 338 5.36 -9.21 34.28
C ARG A 338 6.59 -9.49 33.43
N GLU A 339 7.45 -10.35 33.95
CA GLU A 339 8.70 -10.74 33.30
C GLU A 339 8.53 -12.06 32.56
N TRP A 340 8.97 -12.08 31.30
CA TRP A 340 8.91 -13.22 30.40
C TRP A 340 10.32 -13.67 30.07
N LYS A 341 10.64 -14.94 30.34
CA LYS A 341 11.89 -15.58 29.90
C LYS A 341 11.81 -15.83 28.39
N ILE A 342 12.90 -15.57 27.68
CA ILE A 342 12.96 -15.71 26.22
C ILE A 342 13.96 -16.80 25.85
N GLU A 343 13.50 -17.79 25.11
CA GLU A 343 14.33 -18.82 24.47
C GLU A 343 14.41 -18.56 22.96
N LEU A 344 15.62 -18.53 22.41
CA LEU A 344 15.85 -18.18 21.02
C LEU A 344 16.19 -19.42 20.17
N TYR A 345 15.60 -19.45 18.98
CA TYR A 345 15.82 -20.46 17.94
C TYR A 345 16.09 -19.76 16.62
N PHE A 346 16.82 -20.44 15.74
CA PHE A 346 17.05 -19.97 14.38
C PHE A 346 16.70 -21.07 13.39
N SER A 347 15.96 -20.70 12.35
CA SER A 347 15.64 -21.62 11.26
C SER A 347 15.49 -20.87 9.95
N SER A 348 16.02 -21.44 8.87
CA SER A 348 15.88 -20.91 7.51
C SER A 348 16.27 -21.98 6.51
N ASP A 349 16.18 -21.66 5.22
CA ASP A 349 16.86 -22.46 4.21
C ASP A 349 18.38 -22.54 4.50
N TRP A 350 19.04 -23.54 3.90
CA TRP A 350 20.44 -23.82 4.14
C TRP A 350 21.38 -22.66 3.81
N LYS A 351 21.11 -21.95 2.71
CA LYS A 351 21.99 -20.88 2.23
C LYS A 351 21.96 -19.72 3.21
N PHE A 352 20.78 -19.27 3.62
CA PHE A 352 20.64 -18.19 4.60
C PHE A 352 21.22 -18.61 5.96
N LEU A 353 20.99 -19.85 6.38
CA LEU A 353 21.52 -20.43 7.63
C LEU A 353 23.05 -20.41 7.64
N ALA A 354 23.67 -20.90 6.56
CA ALA A 354 25.12 -20.93 6.42
C ALA A 354 25.74 -19.53 6.44
N ILE A 355 25.11 -18.56 5.78
CA ILE A 355 25.56 -17.16 5.80
C ILE A 355 25.51 -16.61 7.23
N CYS A 356 24.40 -16.81 7.95
CA CYS A 356 24.26 -16.33 9.33
C CYS A 356 25.20 -17.03 10.32
N LEU A 357 25.61 -18.28 10.08
CA LEU A 357 26.63 -18.98 10.87
C LEU A 357 28.08 -18.65 10.46
N GLY A 358 28.26 -17.86 9.40
CA GLY A 358 29.59 -17.54 8.85
C GLY A 358 30.29 -18.76 8.24
N LEU A 359 29.54 -19.73 7.71
CA LEU A 359 30.05 -20.92 7.06
C LEU A 359 30.43 -20.67 5.60
N ASN A 360 31.26 -21.57 5.07
CA ASN A 360 31.54 -21.69 3.65
C ASN A 360 30.34 -22.26 2.86
N ALA A 361 30.51 -22.42 1.55
CA ALA A 361 29.47 -22.93 0.69
C ALA A 361 29.14 -24.41 0.98
N ALA A 362 27.89 -24.80 0.73
CA ALA A 362 27.37 -26.15 0.97
C ALA A 362 28.18 -27.28 0.29
N ASN A 363 28.84 -26.99 -0.83
CA ASN A 363 29.63 -27.96 -1.58
C ASN A 363 31.08 -28.11 -1.07
N SER A 364 31.47 -27.36 -0.04
CA SER A 364 32.81 -27.36 0.54
C SER A 364 33.14 -28.66 1.28
N LYS A 365 34.43 -28.92 1.50
CA LYS A 365 34.90 -30.10 2.24
C LYS A 365 34.34 -30.17 3.68
N TYR A 366 34.26 -29.04 4.37
CA TYR A 366 33.69 -28.94 5.71
C TYR A 366 32.49 -28.00 5.66
N PHE A 367 31.31 -28.55 5.40
CA PHE A 367 30.08 -27.79 5.20
C PHE A 367 29.13 -27.85 6.40
N CYS A 368 29.28 -28.87 7.28
CA CYS A 368 28.32 -29.12 8.35
C CYS A 368 28.44 -28.08 9.49
N PRO A 369 27.33 -27.44 9.90
CA PRO A 369 27.32 -26.50 11.03
C PRO A 369 27.48 -27.18 12.38
N TRP A 370 27.10 -28.45 12.52
CA TRP A 370 27.05 -29.14 13.82
C TRP A 370 28.25 -30.04 14.11
N CYS A 371 28.90 -30.58 13.08
CA CYS A 371 30.03 -31.50 13.23
C CYS A 371 31.22 -31.12 12.34
N GLU A 372 32.39 -31.68 12.65
CA GLU A 372 33.65 -31.48 11.91
C GLU A 372 33.91 -32.54 10.83
N ILE A 373 32.95 -33.44 10.59
CA ILE A 373 33.02 -34.47 9.56
C ILE A 373 33.22 -33.82 8.19
N SER A 374 34.18 -34.33 7.43
CA SER A 374 34.44 -33.88 6.08
C SER A 374 33.52 -34.56 5.06
N LYS A 375 33.40 -33.96 3.88
CA LYS A 375 32.64 -34.52 2.77
C LYS A 375 33.08 -35.93 2.37
N GLU A 376 34.38 -36.23 2.46
CA GLU A 376 34.91 -37.56 2.13
C GLU A 376 34.56 -38.63 3.18
N GLN A 377 34.22 -38.20 4.40
CA GLN A 377 33.78 -39.07 5.49
C GLN A 377 32.26 -39.27 5.49
N GLN A 378 31.53 -38.67 4.53
CA GLN A 378 30.09 -38.77 4.43
C GLN A 378 29.66 -40.21 4.11
N GLY A 379 28.74 -40.75 4.89
CA GLY A 379 28.27 -42.14 4.75
C GLY A 379 29.19 -43.20 5.37
N ASP A 380 30.31 -42.81 5.99
CA ASP A 380 31.14 -43.73 6.77
C ASP A 380 30.44 -44.04 8.11
N LEU A 381 29.88 -45.25 8.20
CA LEU A 381 29.18 -45.76 9.39
C LEU A 381 30.13 -46.19 10.51
N SER A 382 31.45 -46.22 10.27
CA SER A 382 32.44 -46.50 11.31
C SER A 382 32.75 -45.27 12.18
N LEU A 383 32.44 -44.07 11.67
CA LEU A 383 32.63 -42.82 12.38
C LEU A 383 31.42 -42.51 13.26
N GLU A 384 31.67 -41.91 14.41
CA GLU A 384 30.61 -41.47 15.30
C GLU A 384 30.16 -40.04 14.95
N TRP A 385 28.92 -39.91 14.47
CA TRP A 385 28.35 -38.64 14.03
C TRP A 385 27.80 -37.86 15.23
N LYS A 386 28.69 -37.15 15.94
CA LYS A 386 28.33 -36.31 17.09
C LYS A 386 28.29 -34.83 16.73
N ILE A 387 27.33 -34.12 17.33
CA ILE A 387 27.36 -32.65 17.39
C ILE A 387 28.50 -32.27 18.33
N ASN A 388 29.60 -31.76 17.78
CA ASN A 388 30.80 -31.41 18.54
C ASN A 388 31.08 -29.90 18.51
N LYS A 389 30.47 -29.16 17.58
CA LYS A 389 30.60 -27.71 17.50
C LYS A 389 29.72 -27.04 18.55
N THR A 390 30.15 -25.87 19.01
CA THR A 390 29.40 -25.06 19.98
C THR A 390 29.46 -23.60 19.57
N ILE A 391 28.37 -22.86 19.76
CA ILE A 391 28.34 -21.43 19.41
C ILE A 391 29.37 -20.61 20.21
N ASN A 392 29.64 -20.97 21.47
CA ASN A 392 30.61 -20.27 22.32
C ASN A 392 32.03 -20.30 21.73
N ASN A 393 32.49 -21.48 21.30
CA ASN A 393 33.81 -21.62 20.65
C ASN A 393 33.86 -20.85 19.32
N ILE A 394 32.78 -20.87 18.54
CA ILE A 394 32.67 -20.11 17.28
C ILE A 394 32.71 -18.59 17.55
N HIS A 395 32.04 -18.13 18.60
CA HIS A 395 32.04 -16.71 19.00
C HIS A 395 33.44 -16.25 19.45
N GLN A 396 34.12 -17.03 20.28
CA GLN A 396 35.47 -16.71 20.75
C GLN A 396 36.50 -16.70 19.62
N ASN A 397 36.46 -17.70 18.75
CA ASN A 397 37.31 -17.80 17.58
C ASN A 397 36.62 -18.62 16.49
N TYR A 398 36.02 -17.96 15.51
CA TYR A 398 35.29 -18.66 14.44
C TYR A 398 36.20 -19.60 13.63
N LYS A 399 37.52 -19.40 13.63
CA LYS A 399 38.47 -20.30 12.94
C LYS A 399 38.79 -21.57 13.74
N CYS A 400 38.26 -21.74 14.95
CA CYS A 400 38.49 -22.93 15.77
C CYS A 400 37.99 -24.21 15.09
N TYR A 401 36.94 -24.09 14.28
CA TYR A 401 36.35 -25.20 13.53
C TYR A 401 36.53 -25.01 12.03
N ARG A 402 36.83 -26.10 11.33
CA ARG A 402 36.89 -26.10 9.87
C ARG A 402 35.51 -25.79 9.28
N GLY A 403 35.52 -24.98 8.23
CA GLY A 403 34.33 -24.59 7.48
C GLY A 403 33.77 -23.21 7.82
N HIS A 404 34.04 -22.70 9.03
CA HIS A 404 33.69 -21.33 9.40
C HIS A 404 34.73 -20.35 8.85
N ILE A 405 34.25 -19.38 8.08
CA ILE A 405 35.07 -18.36 7.42
C ILE A 405 34.83 -16.96 7.99
N ARG A 406 33.76 -16.79 8.76
CA ARG A 406 33.32 -15.53 9.37
C ARG A 406 32.69 -15.79 10.76
N PRO A 407 32.57 -14.75 11.61
CA PRO A 407 31.79 -14.84 12.84
C PRO A 407 30.32 -15.20 12.57
N ALA A 408 29.67 -15.86 13.54
CA ALA A 408 28.23 -16.06 13.50
C ALA A 408 27.50 -14.75 13.83
N ILE A 409 26.46 -14.41 13.06
CA ILE A 409 25.65 -13.21 13.23
C ILE A 409 24.78 -13.31 14.49
N PHE A 410 24.13 -14.47 14.69
CA PHE A 410 23.28 -14.72 15.86
C PHE A 410 23.99 -15.60 16.90
N ASP A 411 25.16 -15.15 17.33
CA ASP A 411 26.00 -15.85 18.32
C ASP A 411 25.34 -16.05 19.69
N MET A 412 24.29 -15.29 20.00
CA MET A 412 23.48 -15.47 21.18
C MET A 412 22.56 -16.71 21.10
N ILE A 413 22.39 -17.35 19.94
CA ILE A 413 21.53 -18.53 19.79
C ILE A 413 22.39 -19.79 19.92
N PRO A 414 22.15 -20.67 20.92
CA PRO A 414 22.88 -21.92 21.08
C PRO A 414 22.81 -22.78 19.82
N LEU A 415 23.92 -23.42 19.43
CA LEU A 415 24.01 -24.13 18.15
C LEU A 415 22.96 -25.26 18.00
N GLN A 416 22.57 -25.89 19.11
CA GLN A 416 21.50 -26.90 19.13
C GLN A 416 20.10 -26.33 18.81
N ASN A 417 19.92 -25.02 18.90
CA ASN A 417 18.67 -24.33 18.55
C ASN A 417 18.66 -23.81 17.10
N TRP A 418 19.71 -24.12 16.32
CA TRP A 418 19.75 -23.86 14.88
C TRP A 418 19.23 -25.07 14.13
N VAL A 419 18.09 -24.92 13.47
CA VAL A 419 17.39 -26.01 12.79
C VAL A 419 17.17 -25.63 11.31
N PRO A 420 17.68 -26.42 10.35
CA PRO A 420 17.39 -26.18 8.93
C PRO A 420 15.89 -26.31 8.66
N ASP A 421 15.38 -25.54 7.71
CA ASP A 421 13.96 -25.57 7.36
C ASP A 421 13.54 -26.96 6.83
N GLU A 422 12.51 -27.54 7.46
CA GLU A 422 12.05 -28.91 7.20
C GLU A 422 11.59 -29.11 5.75
N LEU A 423 10.89 -28.12 5.19
CA LEU A 423 10.41 -28.18 3.80
C LEU A 423 11.60 -28.23 2.83
N HIS A 424 12.61 -27.39 3.05
CA HIS A 424 13.81 -27.41 2.20
C HIS A 424 14.59 -28.72 2.32
N ILE A 425 14.69 -29.30 3.52
CA ILE A 425 15.32 -30.62 3.70
C ILE A 425 14.52 -31.70 2.96
N MET A 426 13.20 -31.72 3.14
CA MET A 426 12.33 -32.68 2.49
C MET A 426 12.48 -32.63 0.97
N LEU A 427 12.46 -31.43 0.36
CA LEU A 427 12.67 -31.26 -1.07
C LEU A 427 14.02 -31.83 -1.53
N ARG A 428 15.09 -31.65 -0.75
CA ARG A 428 16.41 -32.21 -1.07
C ARG A 428 16.49 -33.72 -0.94
N ILE A 429 15.78 -34.31 0.00
CA ILE A 429 15.70 -35.78 0.13
C ILE A 429 14.93 -36.35 -1.06
N THR A 430 13.78 -35.76 -1.40
CA THR A 430 12.95 -36.20 -2.52
C THR A 430 13.62 -35.99 -3.88
N ASP A 431 14.50 -35.01 -4.05
CA ASP A 431 15.29 -34.84 -5.28
C ASP A 431 16.29 -36.00 -5.51
N VAL A 432 16.67 -36.74 -4.45
CA VAL A 432 17.71 -37.79 -4.48
C VAL A 432 17.13 -39.20 -4.45
N LEU A 433 15.97 -39.39 -3.80
CA LEU A 433 15.21 -40.64 -3.78
C LEU A 433 14.40 -40.80 -5.06
#